data_AF-A0A6L3C8F1-F1
#
_entry.id   AF-A0A6L3C8F1-F1
#
_cell.length_a   1.000
_cell.length_b   1.000
_cell.length_c   1.000
_cell.angle_alpha   90.00
_cell.angle_beta   90.00
_cell.angle_gamma   90.00
#
_symmetry.space_group_name_H-M   'P 1'
#
loop_
_entity.id
_entity.type
_entity.pdbx_description
1 polymer ?
#
loop_
_entity_poly.entity_id
_entity_poly.type
_entity_poly.pdbx_seq_one_letter_code
_entity_poly.pdbx_strand_id
1 'polypeptide(L)'
;MPAYLVLAAMQGRFVSNIGNTYDNFQFMGYSDGADPISAVTSFFDAPPYPIVWADVEYLWAERLADDSANGHLGDYERIYVETLRNRWAEDSG
;
A
#
# COMPACT_ATOMS: atom_id res chain seq x y z
N MET A 1 -2.84 5.86 17.85
CA MET A 1 -3.14 4.74 16.92
C MET A 1 -1.82 4.12 16.52
N PRO A 2 -1.76 2.81 16.20
CA PRO A 2 -0.56 2.22 15.62
C PRO A 2 -0.12 2.96 14.36
N ALA A 3 1.20 3.11 14.19
CA ALA A 3 1.80 3.68 13.00
C ALA A 3 2.16 2.57 12.00
N TYR A 4 2.05 2.87 10.71
CA TYR A 4 2.34 1.95 9.62
C TYR A 4 3.22 2.60 8.54
N LEU A 5 4.08 1.82 7.89
CA LEU A 5 4.59 2.14 6.55
C LEU A 5 3.55 1.71 5.52
N VAL A 6 3.15 2.63 4.64
CA VAL A 6 2.37 2.33 3.45
C VAL A 6 3.32 2.09 2.28
N LEU A 7 3.11 0.97 1.61
CA LEU A 7 3.89 0.51 0.47
C LEU A 7 2.95 0.24 -0.72
N ALA A 8 3.45 0.44 -1.92
CA ALA A 8 2.73 0.21 -3.16
C ALA A 8 3.50 -0.78 -4.05
N ALA A 9 2.77 -1.74 -4.61
CA ALA A 9 3.22 -2.49 -5.77
C ALA A 9 2.83 -1.67 -7.00
N MET A 10 3.83 -1.29 -7.78
CA MET A 10 3.65 -0.49 -8.98
C MET A 10 3.47 -1.41 -10.19
N GLN A 11 2.69 -0.97 -11.17
CA GLN A 11 2.54 -1.69 -12.42
C GLN A 11 3.89 -1.78 -13.15
N GLY A 12 4.07 -2.89 -13.86
CA GLY A 12 5.30 -3.20 -14.59
C GLY A 12 6.29 -4.03 -13.76
N ARG A 13 7.39 -4.42 -14.41
CA ARG A 13 8.45 -5.23 -13.80
C ARG A 13 9.80 -4.67 -14.17
N PHE A 14 10.75 -4.74 -13.25
CA PHE A 14 12.15 -4.47 -13.57
C PHE A 14 12.83 -5.77 -14.01
N VAL A 15 13.62 -5.68 -15.08
CA VAL A 15 14.47 -6.80 -15.54
C VAL A 15 15.91 -6.37 -15.31
N SER A 16 16.65 -7.14 -14.53
CA SER A 16 18.08 -6.88 -14.34
C SER A 16 18.85 -7.19 -15.62
N ASN A 17 20.08 -6.66 -15.70
CA ASN A 17 20.97 -6.90 -16.83
C ASN A 17 21.31 -8.39 -17.07
N ILE A 18 21.06 -9.26 -16.09
CA ILE A 18 21.26 -10.71 -16.17
C ILE A 18 19.95 -11.48 -16.37
N GLY A 19 18.82 -10.79 -16.58
CA GLY A 19 17.54 -11.38 -16.94
C GLY A 19 16.62 -11.73 -15.77
N ASN A 20 17.00 -11.43 -14.52
CA ASN A 20 16.10 -11.65 -13.38
C ASN A 20 15.01 -10.58 -13.35
N THR A 21 13.77 -11.01 -13.18
CA THR A 21 12.61 -10.12 -12.99
C THR A 21 12.43 -9.79 -11.52
N TYR A 22 12.16 -8.51 -11.23
CA TYR A 22 11.86 -8.01 -9.89
C TYR A 22 10.55 -7.24 -9.93
N ASP A 23 9.77 -7.41 -8.87
CA ASP A 23 8.58 -6.60 -8.64
C ASP A 23 9.00 -5.17 -8.31
N ASN A 24 8.20 -4.21 -8.78
CA ASN A 24 8.43 -2.80 -8.54
C ASN A 24 7.66 -2.38 -7.28
N PHE A 25 8.37 -2.15 -6.19
CA PHE A 25 7.78 -1.68 -4.94
C PHE A 25 8.24 -0.27 -4.60
N GLN A 26 7.32 0.57 -4.14
CA GLN A 26 7.59 1.93 -3.71
C GLN A 26 7.13 2.15 -2.27
N PHE A 27 8.00 2.74 -1.45
CA PHE A 27 7.60 3.31 -0.17
C PHE A 27 6.81 4.58 -0.41
N MET A 28 5.58 4.61 0.12
CA MET A 28 4.67 5.72 -0.07
C MET A 28 4.73 6.68 1.11
N GLY A 29 4.71 6.19 2.34
CA GLY A 29 4.77 7.08 3.49
C GLY A 29 4.34 6.41 4.76
N TYR A 30 4.10 7.23 5.76
CA TYR A 30 3.57 6.76 7.03
C TYR A 30 2.08 7.07 7.11
N SER A 31 1.32 6.18 7.72
CA SER A 31 -0.07 6.42 8.09
C SER A 31 -0.40 5.75 9.41
N ASP A 32 -1.29 6.37 10.17
CA ASP A 32 -1.87 5.77 11.36
C ASP A 32 -3.15 5.01 10.99
N GLY A 33 -3.48 3.97 11.76
CA GLY A 33 -4.71 3.20 11.58
C GLY A 33 -4.97 2.23 12.73
N ALA A 34 -6.21 1.78 12.89
CA ALA A 34 -6.53 0.72 13.86
C ALA A 34 -6.00 -0.65 13.39
N ASP A 35 -5.95 -0.85 12.08
CA ASP A 35 -5.47 -2.03 11.37
C ASP A 35 -4.82 -1.61 10.03
N PRO A 36 -4.12 -2.52 9.31
CA PRO A 36 -3.47 -2.19 8.04
C PRO A 36 -4.41 -1.61 6.98
N ILE A 37 -5.65 -2.09 6.89
CA ILE A 37 -6.65 -1.62 5.90
C ILE A 37 -7.02 -0.17 6.19
N SER A 38 -7.27 0.14 7.45
CA SER A 38 -7.59 1.48 7.94
C SER A 38 -6.44 2.45 7.67
N ALA A 39 -5.19 2.01 7.82
CA ALA A 39 -4.02 2.83 7.53
C ALA A 39 -3.88 3.11 6.02
N VAL A 40 -4.03 2.09 5.16
CA VAL A 40 -4.02 2.28 3.70
C VAL A 40 -5.17 3.17 3.23
N THR A 41 -6.36 2.96 3.79
CA THR A 41 -7.55 3.77 3.52
C THR A 41 -7.29 5.24 3.84
N SER A 42 -6.79 5.52 5.05
CA SER A 42 -6.53 6.88 5.50
C SER A 42 -5.49 7.57 4.61
N PHE A 43 -4.46 6.83 4.19
CA PHE A 43 -3.45 7.32 3.25
C PHE A 43 -4.03 7.60 1.86
N PHE A 44 -4.87 6.72 1.35
CA PHE A 44 -5.50 6.87 0.03
C PHE A 44 -6.46 8.06 -0.02
N ASP A 45 -7.21 8.29 1.06
CA ASP A 45 -8.22 9.34 1.16
C ASP A 45 -7.59 10.75 1.26
N ALA A 46 -6.42 10.85 1.89
CA ALA A 46 -5.70 12.10 2.08
C ALA A 46 -4.19 11.92 1.78
N PRO A 47 -3.82 11.67 0.52
CA PRO A 47 -2.43 11.39 0.18
C PRO A 47 -1.58 12.64 0.43
N PRO A 48 -0.39 12.51 1.05
CA PRO A 48 0.45 13.66 1.42
C PRO A 48 1.09 14.35 0.21
N TYR A 49 1.00 13.74 -0.97
CA TYR A 49 1.52 14.27 -2.23
C TYR A 49 0.73 13.68 -3.42
N PRO A 50 0.82 14.25 -4.63
CA PRO A 50 0.12 13.73 -5.80
C PRO A 50 0.60 12.32 -6.20
N ILE A 51 -0.33 11.40 -6.41
CA ILE A 51 -0.06 10.02 -6.82
C ILE A 51 -0.81 9.70 -8.11
N VAL A 52 -0.12 9.13 -9.09
CA VAL A 52 -0.75 8.57 -10.29
C VAL A 52 -1.23 7.16 -9.98
N TRP A 53 -2.45 7.04 -9.47
CA TRP A 53 -3.01 5.76 -9.04
C TRP A 53 -3.13 4.70 -10.14
N ALA A 54 -3.10 5.10 -11.41
CA ALA A 54 -3.07 4.16 -12.54
C ALA A 54 -1.77 3.34 -12.59
N ASP A 55 -0.68 3.85 -12.00
CA ASP A 55 0.61 3.16 -11.94
C ASP A 55 0.70 2.23 -10.71
N VAL A 56 -0.32 2.18 -9.85
CA VAL A 56 -0.34 1.36 -8.63
C VAL A 56 -1.24 0.14 -8.86
N GLU A 57 -0.71 -1.05 -8.62
CA GLU A 57 -1.46 -2.31 -8.69
C GLU A 57 -2.21 -2.57 -7.38
N TYR A 58 -1.51 -2.51 -6.24
CA TYR A 58 -2.09 -2.63 -4.91
C TYR A 58 -1.22 -1.93 -3.86
N LEU A 59 -1.83 -1.63 -2.72
CA LEU A 59 -1.18 -1.07 -1.53
C LEU A 59 -1.18 -2.12 -0.41
N TRP A 60 -0.26 -1.98 0.54
CA TRP A 60 -0.33 -2.65 1.82
C TRP A 60 0.31 -1.77 2.91
N ALA A 61 0.09 -2.14 4.17
CA ALA A 61 0.62 -1.42 5.31
C ALA A 61 1.37 -2.36 6.26
N GLU A 62 2.62 -2.02 6.55
CA GLU A 62 3.52 -2.71 7.47
C GLU A 62 3.51 -1.98 8.81
N ARG A 63 3.20 -2.68 9.91
CA ARG A 63 3.13 -2.05 11.22
C ARG A 63 4.52 -1.62 11.70
N LEU A 64 4.62 -0.45 12.29
CA LEU A 64 5.80 0.00 13.04
C LEU A 64 5.66 -0.41 14.50
N ALA A 65 6.06 -1.64 14.81
CA ALA A 65 6.09 -2.16 16.17
C ALA A 65 7.40 -2.92 16.42
N ASP A 66 7.94 -2.78 17.64
CA ASP A 66 9.05 -3.58 18.13
C ASP A 66 8.49 -4.86 18.77
N ASP A 67 7.94 -5.74 17.93
CA ASP A 67 7.48 -7.07 18.35
C ASP A 67 7.91 -8.15 17.35
N SER A 68 8.06 -9.38 17.85
CA SER A 68 8.57 -10.52 17.07
C SER A 68 7.57 -11.11 16.06
N ALA A 69 6.31 -10.73 16.12
CA ALA A 69 5.29 -11.03 15.13
C ALA A 69 5.27 -10.00 13.99
N ASN A 70 6.04 -8.91 14.08
CA ASN A 70 6.16 -7.92 13.02
C ASN A 70 7.08 -8.40 11.89
N GLY A 71 6.85 -7.90 10.66
CA GLY A 71 7.62 -8.26 9.47
C GLY A 71 7.10 -9.49 8.75
N HIS A 72 5.82 -9.50 8.35
CA HIS A 72 5.24 -10.60 7.56
C HIS A 72 5.78 -10.72 6.12
N LEU A 73 6.91 -10.09 5.78
CA LEU A 73 7.64 -10.27 4.51
C LEU A 73 6.76 -10.16 3.23
N GLY A 74 5.71 -9.32 3.27
CA GLY A 74 4.78 -9.17 2.14
C GLY A 74 3.59 -10.14 2.13
N ASP A 75 3.34 -10.90 3.21
CA ASP A 75 2.11 -11.69 3.41
C ASP A 75 0.90 -10.85 3.88
N TYR A 76 1.01 -9.52 3.93
CA TYR A 76 -0.12 -8.67 4.29
C TYR A 76 -1.20 -8.64 3.20
N GLU A 77 -2.42 -8.35 3.65
CA GLU A 77 -3.58 -8.18 2.80
C GLU A 77 -3.32 -7.11 1.73
N ARG A 78 -3.42 -7.53 0.46
CA ARG A 78 -3.25 -6.66 -0.71
C ARG A 78 -4.52 -5.87 -0.93
N ILE A 79 -4.41 -4.55 -0.87
CA ILE A 79 -5.54 -3.64 -1.01
C ILE A 79 -5.46 -3.01 -2.39
N TYR A 80 -6.31 -3.49 -3.30
CA TYR A 80 -6.36 -3.01 -4.67
C TYR A 80 -6.99 -1.63 -4.75
N VAL A 81 -6.44 -0.77 -5.61
CA VAL A 81 -6.91 0.62 -5.82
C VAL A 81 -8.39 0.65 -6.21
N GLU A 82 -8.85 -0.30 -7.02
CA GLU A 82 -10.25 -0.37 -7.45
C GLU A 82 -11.20 -0.66 -6.28
N THR A 83 -10.79 -1.45 -5.29
CA THR A 83 -11.58 -1.68 -4.07
C THR A 83 -11.78 -0.38 -3.29
N LEU A 84 -10.75 0.46 -3.21
CA LEU A 84 -10.82 1.76 -2.54
C LEU A 84 -11.70 2.74 -3.31
N ARG A 85 -11.59 2.79 -4.64
CA ARG A 85 -12.43 3.65 -5.49
C ARG A 85 -13.91 3.28 -5.42
N ASN A 86 -14.24 1.98 -5.44
CA ASN A 86 -15.62 1.51 -5.38
C ASN A 86 -16.30 1.92 -4.07
N ARG A 87 -15.59 1.87 -2.94
CA ARG A 87 -16.08 2.37 -1.64
C ARG A 87 -16.53 3.83 -1.74
N TRP A 88 -15.70 4.69 -2.33
CA TRP A 88 -16.04 6.11 -2.53
C TRP A 88 -17.25 6.31 -3.43
N ALA A 89 -17.41 5.48 -4.47
CA ALA A 89 -18.56 5.55 -5.36
C ALA A 89 -19.87 5.15 -4.67
N GLU A 90 -19.82 4.16 -3.76
CA GLU A 90 -20.96 3.73 -2.95
C GLU A 90 -21.35 4.77 -1.88
N ASP A 91 -20.38 5.42 -1.23
CA ASP A 91 -20.63 6.45 -0.21
C ASP A 91 -21.15 7.79 -0.79
N SER A 92 -21.02 7.99 -2.11
CA SER A 92 -21.43 9.22 -2.81
C SER A 92 -22.80 9.11 -3.52
N GLY A 93 -23.46 7.95 -3.45
CA GLY A 93 -24.77 7.69 -4.03
C GLY A 93 -25.91 7.76 -3.03
#